data_AF-A0A7C0VXM8-F1
#
_entry.id   AF-A0A7C0VXM8-F1
#
_cell.length_a   1.000
_cell.length_b   1.000
_cell.length_c   1.000
_cell.angle_alpha   90.00
_cell.angle_beta   90.00
_cell.angle_gamma   90.00
#
_symmetry.space_group_name_H-M   'P 1'
#
loop_
_entity.id
_entity.type
_entity.pdbx_description
1 polymer ?
#
loop_
_entity_poly.entity_id
_entity_poly.type
_entity_poly.pdbx_seq_one_letter_code
_entity_poly.pdbx_strand_id
1 'polypeptide(L)' 'MNKALVAGIQTGGLPLTPPVGNATAYIQAVNRLPILSAEEEHELAVYLHRDHDLNAARRLVLS' A
#
# COMPACT_ATOMS: atom_id res chain seq x y z
N MET A 1 -9.27 32.50 -8.06
CA MET A 1 -10.38 31.76 -7.43
C MET A 1 -10.25 30.30 -7.83
N ASN A 2 -9.47 29.49 -7.10
CA ASN A 2 -9.32 28.06 -7.40
C ASN A 2 -9.89 27.26 -6.21
N LYS A 3 -11.19 27.01 -6.24
CA LYS A 3 -11.87 26.01 -5.39
C LYS A 3 -12.65 25.10 -6.32
N ALA A 4 -12.67 23.81 -5.97
CA ALA A 4 -13.41 22.72 -6.58
C ALA A 4 -12.74 21.98 -7.74
N LEU A 5 -11.65 21.26 -7.43
CA LEU A 5 -11.42 19.93 -7.99
C LEU A 5 -10.72 19.08 -6.93
N VAL A 6 -11.49 18.41 -6.07
CA VAL A 6 -11.23 17.01 -5.70
C VAL A 6 -12.58 16.45 -5.24
N ALA A 7 -13.39 16.04 -6.21
CA ALA A 7 -14.51 15.16 -5.96
C ALA A 7 -13.99 13.73 -5.84
N GLY A 8 -14.44 13.04 -4.80
CA GLY A 8 -14.65 11.59 -4.78
C GLY A 8 -13.44 10.69 -4.99
N ILE A 9 -12.91 10.16 -3.88
CA ILE A 9 -12.38 8.78 -3.87
C ILE A 9 -12.88 8.05 -2.62
N GLN A 10 -14.12 7.55 -2.69
CA GLN A 10 -14.58 6.45 -1.86
C GLN A 10 -14.32 5.17 -2.68
N THR A 11 -13.20 4.51 -2.46
CA THR A 11 -12.93 3.18 -3.02
C THR A 11 -12.08 2.43 -2.00
N GLY A 12 -12.53 1.23 -1.60
CA GLY A 12 -11.96 0.41 -0.53
C GLY A 12 -10.56 -0.14 -0.79
N GLY A 13 -9.59 0.75 -1.03
CA GLY A 13 -8.17 0.50 -0.95
C GLY A 13 -7.58 1.44 0.11
N LEU A 14 -6.60 0.95 0.87
CA LEU A 14 -5.89 1.76 1.86
C LEU A 14 -5.55 3.15 1.27
N PRO A 15 -5.82 4.26 1.97
CA PRO A 15 -5.46 5.59 1.49
C PRO A 15 -3.93 5.69 1.48
N LEU A 16 -3.32 5.42 0.32
CA LEU A 16 -1.88 5.47 0.07
C LEU A 16 -1.35 6.90 -0.18
N THR A 17 -2.15 7.93 0.10
CA THR A 17 -1.66 9.31 0.13
C THR A 17 -1.41 9.72 1.57
N PRO A 18 -0.22 9.43 2.14
CA PRO A 18 0.16 10.06 3.39
C PRO A 18 0.12 11.58 3.20
N PRO A 19 -0.39 12.35 4.16
CA PRO A 19 -0.29 13.81 4.11
C PRO A 19 1.19 14.17 3.99
N VAL A 20 1.54 14.77 2.85
CA VAL A 20 2.89 15.23 2.53
C VAL A 20 3.30 16.22 3.63
N GLY A 21 4.07 15.77 4.62
CA GLY A 21 4.44 16.58 5.78
C GLY A 21 4.59 15.84 7.11
N ASN A 22 4.27 14.54 7.19
CA ASN A 22 4.30 13.83 8.46
C ASN A 22 4.87 12.41 8.31
N ALA A 23 6.18 12.26 8.44
CA ALA A 23 6.86 10.95 8.48
C ALA A 23 6.31 10.05 9.60
N THR A 24 5.87 10.63 10.72
CA THR A 24 5.25 9.90 11.83
C THR A 24 3.93 9.22 11.43
N ALA A 25 3.11 9.83 10.56
CA ALA A 25 1.87 9.24 10.06
C ALA A 25 2.16 8.09 9.10
N TYR A 26 3.20 8.20 8.26
CA TYR A 26 3.63 7.11 7.41
C TYR A 26 4.13 5.91 8.25
N ILE A 27 4.99 6.16 9.25
CA ILE A 27 5.48 5.13 10.17
C ILE A 27 4.33 4.46 10.92
N GLN A 28 3.37 5.25 11.44
CA GLN A 28 2.20 4.71 12.12
C GLN A 28 1.29 3.89 11.21
N ALA A 29 1.21 4.21 9.92
CA ALA A 29 0.42 3.45 8.96
C ALA A 29 1.08 2.12 8.63
N VAL A 30 2.40 2.11 8.38
CA VAL A 30 3.17 0.89 8.07
C VAL A 30 3.19 -0.07 9.25
N ASN A 31 3.38 0.42 10.49
CA ASN A 31 3.41 -0.43 11.70
C ASN A 31 2.08 -1.16 11.99
N ARG A 32 0.98 -0.83 11.31
CA ARG A 32 -0.32 -1.52 11.46
C ARG A 32 -0.50 -2.65 10.45
N LEU A 33 0.42 -2.78 9.50
CA LEU A 33 0.35 -3.82 8.50
C LEU A 33 0.74 -5.16 9.14
N PRO A 34 0.00 -6.24 8.82
CA PRO A 34 0.34 -7.57 9.31
C PRO A 34 1.65 -8.03 8.70
N ILE A 35 2.53 -8.61 9.52
CA ILE A 35 3.74 -9.29 9.07
C ILE A 35 3.33 -10.54 8.29
N LEU A 36 3.95 -10.75 7.13
CA LEU A 36 3.72 -11.93 6.33
C LEU A 36 4.40 -13.15 6.96
N SER A 37 3.73 -14.30 6.87
CA SER A 37 4.39 -15.59 7.05
C SER A 37 5.32 -15.91 5.88
N ALA A 38 6.25 -16.84 6.08
CA ALA A 38 7.19 -17.26 5.04
C ALA A 38 6.48 -17.84 3.80
N GLU A 39 5.42 -18.63 4.00
CA GLU A 39 4.58 -19.15 2.93
C GLU A 39 3.91 -18.03 2.12
N GLU A 40 3.32 -17.03 2.78
CA GLU A 40 2.68 -15.90 2.09
C GLU A 40 3.68 -15.06 1.31
N GLU A 41 4.86 -14.84 1.86
CA GLU A 41 5.95 -14.12 1.19
C GLU A 41 6.40 -14.86 -0.07
N HIS A 42 6.53 -16.20 0.01
CA HIS A 42 6.87 -17.03 -1.12
C HIS A 42 5.80 -17.00 -2.22
N GLU A 43 4.52 -17.12 -1.86
CA GLU A 43 3.43 -17.05 -2.83
C GLU A 43 3.40 -15.71 -3.56
N LEU A 44 3.55 -14.59 -2.84
CA LEU A 44 3.59 -13.27 -3.43
C LEU A 44 4.79 -13.09 -4.36
N ALA A 45 5.96 -13.62 -3.99
CA ALA A 45 7.14 -13.59 -4.84
C ALA A 45 6.94 -14.39 -6.14
N VAL A 46 6.27 -15.55 -6.06
CA VAL A 46 5.91 -16.35 -7.23
C VAL A 46 4.94 -15.60 -8.14
N TYR A 47 3.90 -14.97 -7.59
CA TYR A 47 2.94 -14.18 -8.39
C TYR A 47 3.58 -12.95 -9.04
N LEU A 48 4.45 -12.24 -8.32
CA LEU A 48 5.21 -11.14 -8.89
C LEU A 48 6.10 -11.63 -10.03
N HIS A 49 6.78 -12.76 -9.88
CA HIS A 49 7.72 -13.24 -10.89
C HIS A 49 7.01 -13.82 -12.12
N ARG A 50 5.96 -14.62 -11.92
CA ARG A 50 5.25 -15.31 -12.99
C ARG A 50 4.31 -14.38 -13.75
N ASP A 51 3.58 -13.55 -13.01
CA ASP A 51 2.46 -12.78 -13.55
C ASP A 51 2.73 -11.27 -13.58
N HIS A 52 3.92 -10.82 -13.14
CA HIS A 52 4.29 -9.41 -13.01
C HIS A 52 3.28 -8.60 -12.16
N ASP A 53 2.69 -9.23 -11.15
CA ASP A 53 1.65 -8.60 -10.33
C ASP A 53 2.22 -7.51 -9.42
N LEU A 54 1.96 -6.26 -9.79
CA LEU A 54 2.35 -5.08 -9.02
C LEU A 54 1.68 -5.01 -7.64
N ASN A 55 0.53 -5.67 -7.44
CA ASN A 55 -0.08 -5.79 -6.12
C ASN A 55 0.75 -6.69 -5.21
N ALA A 56 1.28 -7.78 -5.76
CA ALA A 56 2.14 -8.69 -5.02
C ALA A 56 3.44 -7.99 -4.59
N ALA A 57 4.08 -7.25 -5.52
CA ALA A 57 5.23 -6.40 -5.19
C ALA A 57 4.93 -5.39 -4.07
N ARG A 58 3.78 -4.71 -4.14
CA ARG A 58 3.41 -3.72 -3.12
C ARG A 58 3.23 -4.35 -1.75
N ARG A 59 2.62 -5.54 -1.66
CA ARG A 59 2.47 -6.24 -0.37
C ARG A 59 3.82 -6.62 0.22
N LEU A 60 4.72 -7.19 -0.59
CA LEU A 60 6.07 -7.57 -0.16
C LEU A 60 6.89 -6.38 0.39
N VAL A 61 6.71 -5.18 -0.16
CA VAL A 61 7.47 -3.99 0.26
C VAL A 61 6.92 -3.34 1.53
N LEU A 62 5.61 -3.49 1.79
CA LEU A 62 4.92 -2.77 2.86
C LEU A 62 4.75 -3.59 4.15
N SER A 63 4.84 -4.92 4.09
CA SER A 63 4.87 -5.81 5.27
C SER A 63 6.22 -5.81 5.96
#